data_AF-A0A938S679-F1
#
_entry.id   AF-A0A938S679-F1
#
_cell.length_a   1.000
_cell.length_b   1.000
_cell.length_c   1.000
_cell.angle_alpha   90.00
_cell.angle_beta   90.00
_cell.angle_gamma   90.00
#
_symmetry.space_group_name_H-M   'P 1'
#
loop_
_entity.id
_entity.type
_entity.pdbx_description
1 polymer ?
#
loop_
_entity_poly.entity_id
_entity_poly.type
_entity_poly.pdbx_seq_one_letter_code
_entity_poly.pdbx_strand_id
1 'polypeptide(L)' 'MSANEMVGTERWIRIPSKGVEPTTGLHRSFIYELVKAGSIRTASIKKPGALKGVRLVWLPSLLAFIERHVEEAGR' A
#
# COMPACT_ATOMS: atom_id res chain seq x y z
N MET A 1 23.59 -2.90 8.53
CA MET A 1 22.72 -2.94 7.33
C MET A 1 21.37 -3.43 7.80
N SER A 2 20.34 -2.60 7.74
CA SER A 2 19.02 -2.95 8.29
C SER A 2 18.32 -3.88 7.31
N ALA A 3 17.60 -4.88 7.79
CA ALA A 3 16.97 -5.95 6.99
C ALA A 3 15.95 -5.47 5.92
N ASN A 4 15.73 -4.17 5.82
CA ASN A 4 14.76 -3.53 4.93
C ASN A 4 15.32 -3.17 3.53
N GLU A 5 16.65 -3.17 3.35
CA GLU A 5 17.28 -2.68 2.11
C GLU A 5 17.34 -3.70 0.96
N MET A 6 17.12 -5.00 1.21
CA MET A 6 17.20 -6.03 0.16
C MET A 6 15.86 -6.39 -0.50
N VAL A 7 14.75 -5.79 -0.07
CA VAL A 7 13.42 -6.13 -0.59
C VAL A 7 13.05 -5.16 -1.71
N GLY A 8 13.11 -5.62 -2.96
CA GLY A 8 12.72 -4.84 -4.14
C GLY A 8 11.29 -4.31 -4.09
N THR A 9 11.02 -3.20 -4.77
CA THR A 9 9.72 -2.48 -4.75
C THR A 9 8.57 -3.26 -5.38
N GLU A 10 8.86 -4.28 -6.20
CA GLU A 10 7.87 -5.14 -6.86
C GLU A 10 7.32 -6.25 -5.95
N ARG A 11 6.49 -5.85 -5.00
CA ARG A 11 5.86 -6.81 -4.07
C ARG A 11 4.47 -6.40 -3.62
N TRP A 12 3.73 -7.39 -3.13
CA TRP A 12 2.51 -7.16 -2.38
C TRP A 12 2.84 -6.82 -0.92
N ILE A 13 2.28 -5.73 -0.43
CA ILE A 13 2.40 -5.32 0.97
C ILE A 13 1.04 -5.41 1.68
N ARG A 14 1.08 -5.71 2.97
CA ARG A 14 -0.12 -5.73 3.81
C ARG A 14 -0.42 -4.34 4.34
N ILE A 15 -1.68 -3.91 4.23
CA ILE A 15 -2.11 -2.69 4.91
C ILE A 15 -1.98 -2.89 6.43
N PRO A 16 -1.33 -1.98 7.16
CA PRO A 16 -1.19 -2.07 8.61
C PRO A 16 -2.54 -2.30 9.31
N SER A 17 -2.51 -3.02 10.42
CA SER A 17 -3.70 -3.15 11.27
C SER A 17 -4.07 -1.80 11.89
N LYS A 18 -3.09 -0.98 12.24
CA LYS A 18 -3.20 0.37 12.79
C LYS A 18 -2.01 1.22 12.31
N GLY A 19 -2.20 2.53 12.22
CA GLY A 19 -1.13 3.49 11.95
C GLY A 19 -0.71 3.59 10.47
N VAL A 20 0.57 3.85 10.27
CA VAL A 20 1.18 4.15 8.97
C VAL A 20 1.81 2.91 8.32
N GLU A 21 1.80 2.87 7.00
CA GLU A 21 2.47 1.84 6.22
C GLU A 21 3.99 2.10 6.20
N PRO A 22 4.84 1.13 6.61
CA PRO A 22 6.27 1.39 6.83
C PRO A 22 7.08 1.80 5.60
N THR A 23 6.63 1.45 4.39
CA THR A 23 7.37 1.72 3.15
C THR A 23 7.11 3.13 2.63
N THR A 24 5.85 3.59 2.72
CA THR A 24 5.38 4.85 2.11
C THR A 24 5.05 5.93 3.13
N GLY A 25 4.94 5.59 4.42
CA GLY A 25 4.50 6.50 5.48
C GLY A 25 3.01 6.85 5.43
N LEU A 26 2.26 6.37 4.43
CA LEU A 26 0.84 6.68 4.30
C LEU A 26 0.01 6.05 5.42
N HIS A 27 -0.90 6.83 5.99
CA HIS A 27 -1.81 6.32 7.01
C HIS A 27 -2.78 5.29 6.43
N ARG A 28 -3.11 4.27 7.23
CA ARG A 28 -4.06 3.22 6.88
C ARG A 28 -5.37 3.77 6.28
N SER A 29 -5.97 4.79 6.91
CA SER A 29 -7.26 5.33 6.45
C SER A 29 -7.19 5.82 5.00
N PHE A 30 -6.13 6.56 4.67
CA PHE A 30 -5.90 7.08 3.33
C PHE A 30 -5.72 5.95 2.31
N ILE A 31 -4.97 4.90 2.66
CA ILE A 31 -4.83 3.73 1.79
C ILE A 31 -6.20 3.08 1.52
N TYR A 32 -7.09 3.00 2.52
CA TYR A 32 -8.45 2.49 2.31
C TYR A 32 -9.31 3.40 1.43
N GLU A 33 -9.14 4.72 1.50
CA GLU A 33 -9.80 5.67 0.59
C GLU A 33 -9.34 5.42 -0.85
N LEU A 34 -8.02 5.26 -1.09
CA LEU A 34 -7.48 4.90 -2.41
C LEU A 34 -8.01 3.57 -2.91
N VAL A 35 -8.14 2.56 -2.02
CA VAL A 35 -8.75 1.28 -2.40
C VAL A 35 -10.22 1.46 -2.79
N LYS A 36 -10.99 2.25 -2.02
CA LYS A 36 -12.40 2.53 -2.31
C LYS A 36 -12.58 3.27 -3.63
N ALA A 37 -11.65 4.17 -3.94
CA ALA A 37 -11.63 4.94 -5.19
C ALA A 37 -11.13 4.12 -6.40
N GLY A 38 -10.50 2.95 -6.19
CA GLY A 38 -9.89 2.17 -7.28
C GLY A 38 -8.58 2.75 -7.81
N SER A 39 -7.96 3.70 -7.10
CA SER A 39 -6.77 4.44 -7.55
C SER A 39 -5.47 3.62 -7.50
N ILE A 40 -5.50 2.47 -6.81
CA ILE A 40 -4.33 1.59 -6.61
C ILE A 40 -4.72 0.12 -6.78
N ARG A 41 -3.76 -0.71 -7.21
CA ARG A 41 -3.97 -2.14 -7.43
C ARG A 41 -3.98 -2.88 -6.09
N THR A 42 -5.04 -3.65 -5.86
CA THR A 42 -5.27 -4.36 -4.59
C THR A 42 -5.64 -5.82 -4.83
N ALA A 43 -5.43 -6.64 -3.81
CA ALA A 43 -5.86 -8.04 -3.78
C ALA A 43 -6.50 -8.34 -2.43
N SER A 44 -7.51 -9.21 -2.41
CA SER A 44 -8.14 -9.70 -1.19
C SER A 44 -7.93 -11.20 -1.11
N ILE A 45 -7.05 -11.64 -0.20
CA ILE A 45 -6.82 -13.06 0.06
C ILE A 45 -7.80 -13.49 1.14
N LYS A 46 -8.68 -14.44 0.80
CA LYS A 46 -9.71 -14.95 1.68
C LYS A 46 -9.87 -16.46 1.47
N LYS A 47 -9.90 -17.23 2.55
CA LYS A 47 -10.24 -18.66 2.48
C LYS A 47 -11.73 -18.82 2.15
N PRO A 48 -12.12 -19.86 1.39
CA PRO A 48 -13.53 -20.20 1.22
C PRO A 48 -14.24 -20.31 2.57
N GLY A 49 -15.43 -19.72 2.70
CA GLY A 49 -16.22 -19.73 3.94
C GLY A 49 -15.76 -18.78 5.05
N ALA A 50 -14.60 -18.12 4.94
CA ALA A 50 -14.18 -17.16 5.96
C ALA A 50 -15.13 -15.94 5.98
N LEU A 51 -15.25 -15.25 7.12
CA LEU A 51 -15.94 -13.95 7.18
C LEU A 51 -14.99 -12.81 6.78
N LYS A 52 -13.74 -12.88 7.25
CA LYS A 52 -12.71 -11.84 7.05
C LYS A 52 -11.59 -12.34 6.13
N GLY A 53 -11.03 -11.44 5.34
CA GLY A 53 -9.86 -11.68 4.49
C GLY A 53 -8.73 -10.70 4.83
N VAL A 54 -7.58 -10.88 4.16
CA VAL A 54 -6.45 -9.97 4.23
C VAL A 54 -6.39 -9.18 2.92
N ARG A 55 -6.42 -7.85 3.04
CA ARG A 55 -6.23 -6.95 1.91
C ARG A 55 -4.75 -6.61 1.75
N LEU A 56 -4.26 -6.82 0.54
CA LEU A 56 -2.91 -6.49 0.10
C LEU A 56 -2.97 -5.36 -0.94
N VAL A 57 -1.91 -4.58 -0.99
CA VAL A 57 -1.69 -3.51 -1.96
C VAL A 57 -0.46 -3.87 -2.78
N TRP A 58 -0.52 -3.68 -4.09
CA TRP A 58 0.65 -3.80 -4.95
C TRP A 58 1.50 -2.53 -4.78
N LEU A 59 2.65 -2.64 -4.11
CA LEU A 59 3.46 -1.49 -3.72
C LEU A 59 3.82 -0.58 -4.91
N PRO A 60 4.21 -1.08 -6.10
CA PRO A 60 4.49 -0.22 -7.25
C PRO A 60 3.30 0.64 -7.68
N SER A 61 2.06 0.15 -7.55
CA SER A 61 0.88 0.96 -7.88
C SER A 61 0.63 2.08 -6.87
N LEU A 62 1.00 1.86 -5.59
CA LEU A 62 0.91 2.87 -4.54
C LEU A 62 2.02 3.91 -4.70
N LEU A 63 3.24 3.48 -5.00
CA LEU A 63 4.36 4.39 -5.31
C LEU A 63 4.04 5.23 -6.55
N ALA A 64 3.57 4.61 -7.64
CA ALA A 64 3.14 5.35 -8.83
C ALA A 64 1.99 6.32 -8.56
N PHE A 65 1.11 6.02 -7.60
CA PHE A 65 0.11 6.99 -7.15
C PHE A 65 0.78 8.19 -6.48
N ILE A 66 1.72 7.95 -5.55
CA ILE A 66 2.48 9.00 -4.88
C ILE A 66 3.22 9.87 -5.91
N GLU A 67 4.02 9.28 -6.80
CA GLU A 67 4.79 10.01 -7.83
C GLU A 67 3.91 10.91 -8.71
N ARG A 68 2.67 10.51 -9.02
CA ARG A 68 1.74 11.34 -9.80
C ARG A 68 1.16 12.54 -9.03
N HIS A 69 1.20 12.51 -7.71
CA HIS A 69 0.59 13.51 -6.83
C HIS A 69 1.61 14.25 -5.96
N VAL A 70 2.88 13.87 -6.03
CA VAL A 70 3.99 14.71 -5.58
C VAL A 70 4.04 15.87 -6.57
N GLU A 71 3.63 17.05 -6.12
CA GLU A 71 4.02 18.27 -6.81
C GLU A 71 5.54 18.36 -6.72
N GLU A 72 6.21 18.71 -7.83
CA GLU A 72 7.59 19.20 -7.75
C GLU A 72 7.56 20.41 -6.81
N ALA A 73 7.91 20.19 -5.55
CA ALA A 73 8.24 21.27 -4.64
C ALA A 73 9.60 21.84 -5.08
N GLY A 74 9.61 22.49 -6.24
CA GLY A 74 10.70 23.32 -6.70
C GLY A 74 10.74 24.57 -5.84
N ARG A 75 11.41 24.49 -4.69
CA ARG A 75 11.96 25.61 -3.93
C ARG A 75 13.29 25.23 -3.32
#